data_AF-A0A3D1E7R2-F1
#
_entry.id   AF-A0A3D1E7R2-F1
#
_cell.length_a   1.000
_cell.length_b   1.000
_cell.length_c   1.000
_cell.angle_alpha   90.00
_cell.angle_beta   90.00
_cell.angle_gamma   90.00
#
_symmetry.space_group_name_H-M   'P 1'
#
loop_
_entity.id
_entity.type
_entity.pdbx_description
1 polymer ?
#
loop_
_entity_poly.entity_id
_entity_poly.type
_entity_poly.pdbx_seq_one_letter_code
_entity_poly.pdbx_strand_id
1 'polypeptide(L)'
;MERVDTHLSGCALLKPLVREDVRGYFFESFRTDLFEQLMGHSFTVVQQNESSSKYGVVRGLHWQIPPRAQAKLIRVLSGEIRDVVVDLRPESRTFGQHYSCVLSAENKHQLFVPQGFAHGFSVLSTQAIVAYSCDALYAPAHERGLHPLDPDLGIDWGLKPEDCV
;
A
#
# COMPACT_ATOMS: atom_id res chain seq x y z
N MET A 1 1.38 8.49 15.91
CA MET A 1 1.49 7.45 14.86
C MET A 1 2.49 6.43 15.35
N GLU A 2 2.18 5.15 15.21
CA GLU A 2 3.04 4.02 15.56
C GLU A 2 3.53 3.36 14.26
N ARG A 3 4.81 3.02 14.20
CA ARG A 3 5.39 2.22 13.12
C ARG A 3 5.46 0.76 13.57
N VAL A 4 4.91 -0.14 12.77
CA VAL A 4 5.04 -1.59 12.93
C VAL A 4 5.84 -2.13 11.75
N ASP A 5 7.01 -2.69 12.04
CA ASP A 5 7.87 -3.27 11.02
C ASP A 5 7.28 -4.56 10.44
N THR A 6 7.43 -4.73 9.13
CA THR A 6 7.16 -5.99 8.46
C THR A 6 8.45 -6.81 8.36
N HIS A 7 8.34 -8.05 7.90
CA HIS A 7 9.52 -8.85 7.57
C HIS A 7 10.26 -8.32 6.31
N LEU A 8 9.64 -7.43 5.53
CA LEU A 8 10.24 -6.83 4.34
C LEU A 8 10.94 -5.51 4.71
N SER A 9 12.26 -5.46 4.56
CA SER A 9 13.07 -4.31 4.99
C SER A 9 12.62 -3.00 4.31
N GLY A 10 12.25 -2.03 5.14
CA GLY A 10 11.77 -0.70 4.74
C GLY A 10 10.26 -0.60 4.57
N CYS A 11 9.55 -1.72 4.38
CA CYS A 11 8.09 -1.73 4.35
C CYS A 11 7.55 -1.77 5.78
N ALA A 12 6.61 -0.86 6.08
CA ALA A 12 6.06 -0.71 7.42
C ALA A 12 4.57 -0.39 7.40
N LEU A 13 3.85 -0.93 8.38
CA LEU A 13 2.47 -0.56 8.67
C LEU A 13 2.48 0.62 9.66
N LEU A 14 1.79 1.69 9.31
CA LEU A 14 1.66 2.89 10.14
C LEU A 14 0.26 2.96 10.73
N LYS A 15 0.17 2.98 12.06
CA LYS A 15 -1.09 3.10 12.79
C LYS A 15 -1.26 4.53 13.31
N PRO A 16 -2.29 5.27 12.89
CA PRO A 16 -2.50 6.63 13.37
C PRO A 16 -2.97 6.63 14.83
N LEU A 17 -2.74 7.75 15.52
CA LEU A 17 -3.41 8.01 16.80
C LEU A 17 -4.75 8.69 16.51
N VAL A 18 -5.83 7.91 16.60
CA VAL A 18 -7.19 8.41 16.32
C VAL A 18 -7.78 9.04 17.58
N ARG A 19 -8.33 10.24 17.44
CA ARG A 19 -9.06 10.95 18.50
C ARG A 19 -10.53 10.96 18.14
N GLU A 20 -11.37 10.36 18.98
CA GLU A 20 -12.81 10.27 18.75
C GLU A 20 -13.58 11.17 19.72
N ASP A 21 -14.67 11.74 19.23
CA ASP A 21 -15.65 12.46 20.04
C ASP A 21 -17.06 12.37 19.41
N VAL A 22 -18.05 13.00 20.03
CA VAL A 22 -19.45 12.94 19.58
C VAL A 22 -19.70 13.44 18.15
N ARG A 23 -18.74 14.17 17.54
CA ARG A 23 -18.82 14.68 16.17
C ARG A 23 -18.24 13.68 15.15
N GLY A 24 -17.48 12.67 15.60
CA GLY A 24 -16.75 11.74 14.75
C GLY A 24 -15.32 11.53 15.24
N TYR A 25 -14.35 11.57 14.33
CA TYR A 25 -12.94 11.37 14.67
C TYR A 25 -12.01 12.34 13.93
N PHE A 26 -10.82 12.53 14.48
CA PHE A 26 -9.72 13.27 13.90
C PHE A 26 -8.40 12.52 14.07
N PHE A 27 -7.54 12.55 13.06
CA PHE A 27 -6.15 12.13 13.15
C PHE A 27 -5.30 12.79 12.06
N GLU A 28 -4.01 12.97 12.34
CA GLU A 28 -3.03 13.40 11.35
C GLU A 28 -2.72 12.22 10.41
N SER A 29 -3.32 12.21 9.22
CA SER A 29 -3.09 11.13 8.26
C SER A 29 -1.69 11.15 7.65
N PHE A 30 -1.04 12.30 7.57
CA PHE A 30 0.37 12.40 7.20
C PHE A 30 0.95 13.68 7.81
N ARG A 31 2.18 13.59 8.32
CA ARG A 31 2.95 14.72 8.81
C ARG A 31 4.42 14.44 8.54
N THR A 32 5.06 15.29 7.73
CA THR A 32 6.38 15.03 7.15
C THR A 32 7.44 14.74 8.22
N ASP A 33 7.58 15.63 9.22
CA ASP A 33 8.55 15.47 10.32
C ASP A 33 8.38 14.15 11.08
N LEU A 34 7.14 13.78 11.40
CA LEU A 34 6.84 12.54 12.12
C LEU A 34 7.12 11.31 11.27
N PHE A 35 6.77 11.35 9.98
CA PHE A 35 7.04 10.26 9.05
C PHE A 35 8.54 10.04 8.91
N GLU A 36 9.31 11.10 8.67
CA GLU A 36 10.76 11.01 8.49
C GLU A 36 11.46 10.51 9.76
N GLN A 37 11.01 10.97 10.94
CA GLN A 37 11.50 10.46 12.22
C GLN A 37 11.23 8.95 12.38
N LEU A 38 10.04 8.48 11.99
CA LEU A 38 9.66 7.06 12.10
C LEU A 38 10.36 6.19 11.06
N MET A 39 10.55 6.68 9.83
CA MET A 39 11.08 5.91 8.71
C MET A 39 12.60 5.97 8.60
N GLY A 40 13.22 7.03 9.09
CA GLY A 40 14.66 7.27 8.98
C GLY A 40 15.11 7.78 7.61
N HIS A 41 14.18 8.21 6.75
CA HIS A 41 14.46 8.79 5.44
C HIS A 41 13.36 9.76 5.02
N SER A 42 13.64 10.63 4.04
CA SER A 42 12.68 11.58 3.50
C SER A 42 11.61 10.92 2.63
N PHE A 43 10.43 11.53 2.61
CA PHE A 43 9.33 11.16 1.70
C PHE A 43 8.55 12.42 1.31
N THR A 44 8.87 12.95 0.14
CA THR A 44 8.22 14.15 -0.40
C THR A 44 7.04 13.74 -1.26
N VAL A 45 5.82 13.98 -0.79
CA VAL A 45 4.61 13.72 -1.57
C VAL A 45 4.56 14.68 -2.77
N VAL A 46 4.62 14.13 -3.99
CA VAL A 46 4.51 14.90 -5.25
C VAL A 46 3.27 14.55 -6.06
N GLN A 47 2.60 13.44 -5.73
CA GLN A 47 1.37 13.00 -6.38
C GLN A 47 0.47 12.31 -5.36
N GLN A 48 -0.84 12.51 -5.52
CA GLN A 48 -1.87 11.79 -4.78
C GLN A 48 -2.86 11.21 -5.77
N ASN A 49 -3.27 9.98 -5.50
CA ASN A 49 -4.17 9.22 -6.34
C ASN A 49 -5.30 8.66 -5.47
N GLU A 50 -6.45 8.45 -6.10
CA GLU A 50 -7.60 7.79 -5.49
C GLU A 50 -8.20 6.79 -6.49
N SER A 51 -8.65 5.65 -5.99
CA SER A 51 -9.41 4.69 -6.79
C SER A 51 -10.61 4.17 -6.03
N SER A 52 -11.69 3.91 -6.76
CA SER A 52 -12.89 3.25 -6.24
C SER A 52 -13.06 1.91 -6.95
N SER A 53 -13.22 0.84 -6.19
CA SER A 53 -13.30 -0.53 -6.71
C SER A 53 -14.37 -1.32 -5.97
N LYS A 54 -15.00 -2.27 -6.65
CA LYS A 54 -16.04 -3.14 -6.09
C LYS A 54 -15.41 -4.40 -5.49
N TYR A 55 -16.17 -5.11 -4.65
CA TYR A 55 -15.81 -6.45 -4.17
C TYR A 55 -15.25 -7.34 -5.28
N GLY A 56 -14.24 -8.15 -4.95
CA GLY A 56 -13.65 -9.11 -5.87
C GLY A 56 -12.56 -8.53 -6.79
N VAL A 57 -12.51 -7.21 -6.98
CA VAL A 57 -11.49 -6.58 -7.83
C VAL A 57 -10.10 -6.80 -7.24
N VAL A 58 -9.18 -7.28 -8.07
CA VAL A 58 -7.74 -7.34 -7.77
C VAL A 58 -6.98 -6.36 -8.66
N ARG A 59 -6.25 -5.43 -8.06
CA ARG A 59 -5.38 -4.48 -8.79
C ARG A 59 -3.93 -4.74 -8.48
N GLY A 60 -3.08 -4.59 -9.48
CA GLY A 60 -1.65 -4.80 -9.36
C GLY A 60 -1.21 -6.10 -10.03
N LEU A 61 0.02 -6.55 -9.82
CA LEU A 61 1.04 -5.88 -9.01
C LEU A 61 1.79 -4.84 -9.84
N HIS A 62 1.88 -3.58 -9.38
CA HIS A 62 2.49 -2.47 -10.14
C HIS A 62 3.63 -1.80 -9.40
N TRP A 63 4.68 -1.42 -10.15
CA TRP A 63 5.78 -0.58 -9.69
C TRP A 63 6.32 0.30 -10.83
N GLN A 64 7.12 1.31 -10.47
CA GLN A 64 7.95 2.03 -11.45
C GLN A 64 9.42 1.67 -11.24
N ILE A 65 10.16 1.51 -12.34
CA ILE A 65 11.61 1.25 -12.30
C ILE A 65 12.42 2.56 -12.30
N PRO A 66 13.69 2.54 -11.83
CA PRO A 66 14.59 3.68 -11.97
C PRO A 66 14.68 4.17 -13.43
N PRO A 67 14.89 5.48 -13.66
CA PRO A 67 15.05 6.57 -12.68
C PRO A 67 13.72 7.13 -12.12
N ARG A 68 12.58 6.49 -12.36
CA ARG A 68 11.26 6.95 -11.90
C ARG A 68 10.66 6.03 -10.84
N ALA A 69 11.49 5.34 -10.07
CA ALA A 69 11.02 4.49 -8.99
C ALA A 69 10.16 5.29 -8.00
N GLN A 70 9.13 4.65 -7.46
CA GLN A 70 8.12 5.31 -6.66
C GLN A 70 7.89 4.53 -5.36
N ALA A 71 8.04 5.22 -4.23
CA ALA A 71 7.48 4.78 -2.96
C ALA A 71 6.03 5.26 -2.86
N LYS A 72 5.21 4.49 -2.16
CA LYS A 72 3.78 4.75 -1.99
C LYS A 72 3.41 4.72 -0.51
N LEU A 73 2.47 5.56 -0.10
CA LEU A 73 1.82 5.47 1.20
C LEU A 73 0.33 5.25 0.97
N ILE A 74 -0.15 4.04 1.25
CA ILE A 74 -1.50 3.56 0.91
C ILE A 74 -2.42 3.63 2.12
N ARG A 75 -3.67 4.07 1.92
CA ARG A 75 -4.72 4.03 2.95
C ARG A 75 -6.11 3.83 2.35
N VAL A 76 -7.08 3.47 3.18
CA VAL A 76 -8.49 3.29 2.78
C VAL A 76 -9.38 4.37 3.40
N LEU A 77 -10.16 5.04 2.55
CA LEU A 77 -11.12 6.07 2.95
C LEU A 77 -12.52 5.52 3.20
N SER A 78 -12.89 4.45 2.49
CA SER A 78 -14.16 3.74 2.64
C SER A 78 -13.95 2.26 2.33
N GLY A 79 -14.65 1.37 3.05
CA GLY A 79 -14.55 -0.07 2.86
C GLY A 79 -13.28 -0.69 3.42
N GLU A 80 -12.90 -1.83 2.84
CA GLU A 80 -11.81 -2.69 3.29
C GLU A 80 -11.12 -3.37 2.09
N ILE A 81 -9.79 -3.42 2.15
CA ILE A 81 -8.96 -4.12 1.17
C ILE A 81 -7.96 -5.03 1.89
N ARG A 82 -7.48 -6.06 1.19
CA ARG A 82 -6.19 -6.69 1.50
C ARG A 82 -5.13 -6.05 0.63
N ASP A 83 -4.26 -5.27 1.24
CA ASP A 83 -3.13 -4.63 0.55
C ASP A 83 -1.93 -5.57 0.55
N VAL A 84 -1.25 -5.67 -0.59
CA VAL A 84 -0.16 -6.61 -0.85
C VAL A 84 1.03 -5.88 -1.45
N VAL A 85 2.22 -6.22 -0.95
CA VAL A 85 3.50 -5.76 -1.50
C VAL A 85 4.43 -6.93 -1.76
N VAL A 86 5.24 -6.82 -2.80
CA VAL A 86 6.27 -7.81 -3.17
C VAL A 86 7.61 -7.11 -3.30
N ASP A 87 8.64 -7.63 -2.64
CA ASP A 87 9.99 -7.10 -2.73
C ASP A 87 10.67 -7.54 -4.04
N LEU A 88 10.89 -6.59 -4.96
CA LEU A 88 11.52 -6.84 -6.26
C LEU A 88 12.96 -6.32 -6.34
N ARG A 89 13.60 -6.03 -5.19
CA ARG A 89 14.99 -5.55 -5.15
C ARG A 89 15.95 -6.74 -5.25
N PRO A 90 16.75 -6.88 -6.32
CA PRO A 90 17.57 -8.08 -6.54
C PRO A 90 18.55 -8.40 -5.40
N GLU A 91 19.09 -7.37 -4.76
CA GLU A 91 20.05 -7.51 -3.66
C GLU A 91 19.39 -7.70 -2.28
N SER A 92 18.05 -7.75 -2.22
CA SER A 92 17.32 -7.91 -0.96
C SER A 92 17.33 -9.36 -0.49
N ARG A 93 17.54 -9.57 0.82
CA ARG A 93 17.39 -10.90 1.45
C ARG A 93 15.95 -11.43 1.38
N THR A 94 14.98 -10.56 1.13
CA THR A 94 13.57 -10.89 1.00
C THR A 94 13.08 -10.78 -0.45
N PHE A 95 13.97 -10.78 -1.45
CA PHE A 95 13.58 -10.76 -2.86
C PHE A 95 12.55 -11.86 -3.18
N GLY A 96 11.47 -11.49 -3.86
CA GLY A 96 10.36 -12.36 -4.23
C GLY A 96 9.39 -12.68 -3.08
N GLN A 97 9.71 -12.30 -1.83
CA GLN A 97 8.77 -12.45 -0.71
C GLN A 97 7.72 -11.34 -0.73
N HIS A 98 6.56 -11.64 -0.17
CA HIS A 98 5.44 -10.71 -0.11
C HIS A 98 4.91 -10.55 1.32
N TYR A 99 4.32 -9.39 1.58
CA TYR A 99 3.61 -9.09 2.81
C TYR A 99 2.20 -8.62 2.44
N SER A 100 1.21 -9.05 3.23
CA SER A 100 -0.16 -8.58 3.10
C SER A 100 -0.73 -8.14 4.44
N CYS A 101 -1.62 -7.16 4.40
CA CYS A 101 -2.38 -6.72 5.56
C CYS A 101 -3.75 -6.18 5.16
N VAL A 102 -4.67 -6.12 6.12
CA VAL A 102 -5.97 -5.49 5.92
C VAL A 102 -5.87 -4.01 6.21
N LEU A 103 -6.25 -3.18 5.23
CA LEU A 103 -6.44 -1.75 5.40
C LEU A 103 -7.93 -1.45 5.26
N SER A 104 -8.48 -0.64 6.17
CA SER A 104 -9.89 -0.29 6.14
C SER A 104 -10.14 1.13 6.61
N ALA A 105 -11.30 1.68 6.24
CA ALA A 105 -11.75 2.96 6.75
C ALA A 105 -11.94 2.94 8.28
N GLU A 106 -12.19 1.77 8.85
CA GLU A 106 -12.34 1.56 10.29
C GLU A 106 -10.98 1.60 11.00
N ASN A 107 -10.00 0.80 10.56
CA ASN A 107 -8.70 0.73 11.22
C ASN A 107 -7.79 1.94 10.94
N LYS A 108 -8.02 2.63 9.82
CA LYS A 108 -7.29 3.85 9.38
C LYS A 108 -5.78 3.63 9.24
N HIS A 109 -5.33 2.38 9.19
CA HIS A 109 -3.94 2.03 9.02
C HIS A 109 -3.46 2.45 7.62
N GLN A 110 -2.15 2.59 7.49
CA GLN A 110 -1.50 2.88 6.22
C GLN A 110 -0.35 1.93 5.98
N LEU A 111 -0.15 1.49 4.74
CA LEU A 111 1.03 0.71 4.37
C LEU A 111 2.01 1.61 3.62
N PHE A 112 3.24 1.70 4.12
CA PHE A 112 4.34 2.31 3.37
C PHE A 112 5.02 1.25 2.51
N VAL A 113 5.07 1.53 1.21
CA VAL A 113 5.66 0.70 0.17
C VAL A 113 6.92 1.39 -0.34
N PRO A 114 8.13 0.85 -0.10
CA PRO A 114 9.36 1.47 -0.58
C PRO A 114 9.52 1.41 -2.10
N GLN A 115 10.42 2.23 -2.63
CA GLN A 115 10.87 2.09 -4.01
C GLN A 115 11.44 0.68 -4.26
N GLY A 116 11.18 0.13 -5.46
CA GLY A 116 11.63 -1.22 -5.83
C GLY A 116 10.72 -2.35 -5.36
N PHE A 117 9.53 -2.03 -4.82
CA PHE A 117 8.48 -3.00 -4.50
C PHE A 117 7.34 -2.93 -5.51
N ALA A 118 6.74 -4.07 -5.80
CA ALA A 118 5.44 -4.15 -6.46
C ALA A 118 4.33 -3.98 -5.42
N HIS A 119 3.23 -3.32 -5.80
CA HIS A 119 2.07 -3.11 -4.95
C HIS A 119 0.77 -3.48 -5.66
N GLY A 120 -0.14 -4.07 -4.91
CA GLY A 120 -1.50 -4.37 -5.35
C GLY A 120 -2.45 -4.51 -4.18
N PHE A 121 -3.74 -4.66 -4.46
CA PHE A 121 -4.74 -4.92 -3.44
C PHE A 121 -5.94 -5.68 -4.02
N SER A 122 -6.64 -6.41 -3.16
CA SER A 122 -7.98 -6.96 -3.43
C SER A 122 -9.03 -6.25 -2.58
N VAL A 123 -10.24 -6.10 -3.10
CA VAL A 123 -11.35 -5.46 -2.37
C VAL A 123 -12.18 -6.51 -1.62
N LEU A 124 -12.24 -6.38 -0.29
CA LEU A 124 -12.92 -7.33 0.60
C LEU A 124 -14.35 -6.90 0.97
N SER A 125 -14.62 -5.59 0.95
CA SER A 125 -15.97 -5.04 1.15
C SER A 125 -16.74 -4.93 -0.17
N THR A 126 -18.04 -4.59 -0.11
CA THR A 126 -18.87 -4.34 -1.31
C THR A 126 -18.26 -3.32 -2.26
N GLN A 127 -17.61 -2.29 -1.69
CA GLN A 127 -16.82 -1.28 -2.38
C GLN A 127 -15.70 -0.81 -1.45
N ALA A 128 -14.56 -0.43 -2.01
CA ALA A 128 -13.51 0.30 -1.30
C ALA A 128 -13.03 1.53 -2.07
N ILE A 129 -12.70 2.59 -1.32
CA ILE A 129 -12.01 3.79 -1.84
C ILE A 129 -10.60 3.79 -1.24
N VAL A 130 -9.62 3.60 -2.11
CA VAL A 130 -8.19 3.57 -1.75
C VAL A 130 -7.56 4.89 -2.17
N ALA A 131 -6.88 5.55 -1.24
CA ALA A 131 -6.11 6.76 -1.50
C ALA A 131 -4.63 6.49 -1.24
N TYR A 132 -3.75 7.03 -2.09
CA TYR A 132 -2.32 6.87 -1.90
C TYR A 132 -1.51 8.07 -2.35
N SER A 133 -0.45 8.35 -1.60
CA SER A 133 0.55 9.38 -1.90
C SER A 133 1.80 8.74 -2.49
N CYS A 134 2.48 9.44 -3.38
CA CYS A 134 3.67 8.98 -4.09
C CYS A 134 4.81 10.01 -4.02
N ASP A 135 6.05 9.56 -3.98
CA ASP A 135 7.26 10.40 -4.01
C ASP A 135 7.83 10.69 -5.40
N ALA A 136 7.27 10.05 -6.43
CA ALA A 136 7.58 10.30 -7.82
C ALA A 136 6.29 10.45 -8.64
N LEU A 137 6.34 11.28 -9.68
CA LEU A 137 5.23 11.41 -10.64
C LEU A 137 5.04 10.12 -11.44
N TYR A 138 3.81 9.92 -11.90
CA TYR A 138 3.49 8.85 -12.85
C TYR A 138 4.33 8.98 -14.13
N ALA A 139 4.97 7.88 -14.51
CA ALA A 139 5.84 7.78 -15.67
C ALA A 139 5.52 6.47 -16.41
N PRO A 140 4.56 6.45 -17.36
CA PRO A 140 4.08 5.22 -18.01
C PRO A 140 5.21 4.39 -18.64
N ALA A 141 6.22 5.03 -19.22
CA ALA A 141 7.38 4.34 -19.79
C ALA A 141 8.19 3.51 -18.76
N HIS A 142 8.08 3.85 -17.48
CA HIS A 142 8.80 3.19 -16.38
C HIS A 142 7.87 2.30 -15.56
N GLU A 143 6.57 2.31 -15.81
CA GLU A 143 5.64 1.41 -15.13
C GLU A 143 5.86 -0.02 -15.59
N ARG A 144 5.79 -0.94 -14.64
CA ARG A 144 5.84 -2.37 -14.86
C ARG A 144 4.71 -3.03 -14.07
N GLY A 145 4.21 -4.12 -14.64
CA GLY A 145 3.20 -4.96 -14.04
C GLY A 145 3.71 -6.38 -13.91
N LEU A 146 3.26 -7.05 -12.86
CA LEU A 146 3.37 -8.49 -12.68
C LEU A 146 1.96 -9.03 -12.49
N HIS A 147 1.70 -10.23 -13.05
CA HIS A 147 0.38 -10.84 -12.93
C HIS A 147 0.04 -11.05 -11.44
N PRO A 148 -1.08 -10.53 -10.93
CA PRO A 148 -1.38 -10.59 -9.50
C PRO A 148 -1.66 -12.03 -9.02
N LEU A 149 -2.11 -12.90 -9.93
CA LEU A 149 -2.35 -14.33 -9.64
C LEU A 149 -1.19 -15.22 -10.07
N ASP A 150 0.03 -14.68 -10.16
CA ASP A 150 1.22 -15.49 -10.43
C ASP A 150 1.37 -16.58 -9.33
N PRO A 151 1.33 -17.88 -9.69
CA PRO A 151 1.39 -18.95 -8.72
C PRO A 151 2.73 -19.01 -7.97
N ASP A 152 3.82 -18.50 -8.55
CA ASP A 152 5.15 -18.50 -7.90
C ASP A 152 5.18 -17.55 -6.69
N LEU A 153 4.32 -16.53 -6.68
CA LEU A 153 4.19 -15.61 -5.55
C LEU A 153 3.31 -16.16 -4.42
N GLY A 154 2.38 -17.06 -4.72
CA GLY A 154 1.50 -17.69 -3.72
C GLY A 154 0.71 -16.70 -2.84
N ILE A 155 0.30 -15.56 -3.40
CA ILE A 155 -0.39 -14.50 -2.65
C ILE A 155 -1.82 -14.95 -2.29
N ASP A 156 -2.14 -14.92 -1.00
CA ASP A 156 -3.52 -15.00 -0.54
C ASP A 156 -4.20 -13.62 -0.67
N TRP A 157 -5.08 -13.50 -1.67
CA TRP A 157 -5.85 -12.29 -1.91
C TRP A 157 -7.07 -12.15 -0.98
N GLY A 158 -7.33 -13.08 -0.06
CA GLY A 158 -8.49 -13.03 0.85
C GLY A 158 -9.84 -13.13 0.13
N LEU A 159 -9.83 -13.60 -1.11
CA LEU A 159 -10.99 -13.82 -1.96
C LEU A 159 -10.99 -15.27 -2.41
N LYS A 160 -12.17 -15.79 -2.75
CA LYS A 160 -12.23 -17.06 -3.47
C LYS A 160 -11.79 -16.82 -4.91
N PRO A 161 -11.11 -17.79 -5.56
CA PRO A 161 -10.65 -17.64 -6.94
C PRO A 161 -11.77 -17.22 -7.92
N GLU A 162 -12.99 -17.73 -7.73
CA GLU A 162 -14.15 -17.40 -8.55
C GLU A 162 -14.69 -15.96 -8.36
N ASP A 163 -14.32 -15.31 -7.25
CA ASP A 163 -14.74 -13.94 -6.94
C ASP A 163 -13.76 -12.89 -7.49
N CYS A 164 -12.56 -13.30 -7.92
CA CYS A 164 -11.52 -12.40 -8.42
C CYS A 164 -11.88 -11.82 -9.80
N VAL A 165 -11.82 -10.49 -9.93
CA VAL A 165 -12.07 -9.73 -11.17
C VAL A 165 -10.91 -8.81 -11.53
#